data_AF-A0A3S3RJ53-F1
#
_entry.id   AF-A0A3S3RJ53-F1
#
_cell.length_a   1.000
_cell.length_b   1.000
_cell.length_c   1.000
_cell.angle_alpha   90.00
_cell.angle_beta   90.00
_cell.angle_gamma   90.00
#
_symmetry.space_group_name_H-M   'P 1'
#
loop_
_entity.id
_entity.type
_entity.pdbx_description
1 polymer ?
#
loop_
_entity_poly.entity_id
_entity_poly.type
_entity_poly.pdbx_seq_one_letter_code
_entity_poly.pdbx_strand_id
1 'polypeptide(L)'
;MKKLGDTNHTEQCFPLAKFGDVCAEIEARKRPQRRAAMSECSSRLRELDTIEKELQNALQSAGIAIQELSKDKPTIKQVEMHSNAFIKSLHTVEKEISKQIEYLTQSSTGQAHEGSCYASQKVLNMAWHRLEHARLRLNDLERCRLQYLQQTGLMNATRQQQPLPQQPPNIQQQSS
;
A
#
# COMPACT_ATOMS: atom_id res chain seq x y z
N MET A 1 29.81 31.62 -49.91
CA MET A 1 30.30 30.53 -49.02
C MET A 1 30.13 30.96 -47.58
N LYS A 2 29.00 30.61 -46.94
CA LYS A 2 28.73 30.88 -45.52
C LYS A 2 28.86 29.56 -44.75
N LYS A 3 29.71 29.55 -43.73
CA LYS A 3 30.02 28.41 -42.86
C LYS A 3 28.77 28.01 -42.06
N LEU A 4 28.50 26.71 -42.02
CA LEU A 4 27.52 26.06 -41.15
C LEU A 4 27.93 26.26 -39.70
N GLY A 5 27.00 26.73 -38.88
CA GLY A 5 27.21 26.98 -37.45
C GLY A 5 27.08 25.70 -36.62
N ASP A 6 27.92 25.64 -35.58
CA ASP A 6 27.94 24.61 -34.54
C ASP A 6 26.64 24.64 -33.71
N THR A 7 25.84 23.58 -33.78
CA THR A 7 24.76 23.33 -32.82
C THR A 7 25.29 22.54 -31.63
N ASN A 8 25.61 23.26 -30.56
CA ASN A 8 25.78 22.71 -29.21
C ASN A 8 24.48 22.02 -28.78
N HIS A 9 24.50 20.69 -28.63
CA HIS A 9 23.48 19.95 -27.91
C HIS A 9 23.76 20.06 -26.41
N THR A 10 23.07 20.99 -25.77
CA THR A 10 22.98 21.06 -24.31
C THR A 10 22.14 19.87 -23.84
N GLU A 11 22.79 18.79 -23.38
CA GLU A 11 22.12 17.76 -22.59
C GLU A 11 21.59 18.41 -21.31
N GLN A 12 20.32 18.78 -21.32
CA GLN A 12 19.58 19.11 -20.11
C GLN A 12 19.40 17.81 -19.32
N CYS A 13 20.34 17.59 -18.40
CA CYS A 13 20.21 16.61 -17.33
C CYS A 13 19.03 17.05 -16.46
N PHE A 14 17.86 16.42 -16.65
CA PHE A 14 16.75 16.56 -15.72
C PHE A 14 17.26 16.19 -14.31
N PRO A 15 16.98 17.00 -13.28
CA PRO A 15 17.38 16.66 -11.93
C PRO A 15 16.67 15.36 -11.54
N LEU A 16 17.43 14.26 -11.53
CA LEU A 16 17.04 13.02 -10.88
C LEU A 16 16.74 13.37 -9.42
N ALA A 17 15.45 13.48 -9.07
CA ALA A 17 15.03 13.50 -7.68
C ALA A 17 15.74 12.35 -6.97
N LYS A 18 16.37 12.63 -5.82
CA LYS A 18 17.13 11.60 -5.13
C LYS A 18 16.14 10.48 -4.78
N PHE A 19 16.54 9.23 -5.02
CA PHE A 19 15.67 8.05 -4.83
C PHE A 19 15.02 7.97 -3.44
N GLY A 20 15.58 8.63 -2.41
CA GLY A 20 14.96 8.76 -1.09
C GLY A 20 13.66 9.59 -1.06
N ASP A 21 13.54 10.61 -1.92
CA ASP A 21 12.34 11.47 -2.00
C ASP A 21 11.15 10.70 -2.58
N VAL A 22 11.41 9.75 -3.48
CA VAL A 22 10.40 8.86 -4.07
C VAL A 22 9.84 7.87 -3.02
N CYS A 23 10.66 7.41 -2.07
CA CYS A 23 10.20 6.56 -0.96
C CYS A 23 9.23 7.32 -0.03
N ALA A 24 9.54 8.56 0.33
CA ALA A 24 8.67 9.39 1.17
C ALA A 24 7.33 9.71 0.48
N GLU A 25 7.35 9.98 -0.82
CA GLU A 25 6.16 10.21 -1.66
C GLU A 25 5.27 8.94 -1.73
N ILE A 26 5.86 7.76 -1.90
CA ILE A 26 5.13 6.48 -1.95
C ILE A 26 4.54 6.12 -0.58
N GLU A 27 5.25 6.37 0.52
CA GLU A 27 4.71 6.19 1.87
C GLU A 27 3.63 7.22 2.23
N ALA A 28 3.72 8.45 1.71
CA ALA A 28 2.66 9.44 1.83
C ALA A 28 1.38 9.00 1.09
N ARG A 29 1.51 8.39 -0.09
CA ARG A 29 0.40 7.81 -0.88
C ARG A 29 -0.16 6.50 -0.31
N LYS A 30 0.55 5.80 0.59
CA LYS A 30 0.03 4.62 1.32
C LYS A 30 -1.09 4.95 2.32
N ARG A 31 -1.06 6.13 2.95
CA ARG A 31 -1.98 6.47 4.04
C ARG A 31 -3.47 6.54 3.62
N PRO A 32 -3.83 7.10 2.45
CA PRO A 32 -5.24 7.19 2.02
C PRO A 32 -5.85 5.84 1.62
N GLN A 33 -5.12 5.02 0.84
CA GLN A 33 -5.64 3.73 0.35
C GLN A 33 -5.78 2.68 1.46
N ARG A 34 -4.87 2.68 2.44
CA ARG A 34 -4.99 1.83 3.63
C ARG A 34 -6.20 2.23 4.48
N ARG A 35 -6.54 3.52 4.55
CA ARG A 35 -7.74 4.03 5.24
C ARG A 35 -9.03 3.62 4.53
N ALA A 36 -9.07 3.61 3.19
CA ALA A 36 -10.26 3.25 2.43
C ALA A 36 -10.67 1.77 2.60
N ALA A 37 -9.72 0.84 2.52
CA ALA A 37 -9.99 -0.59 2.72
C ALA A 37 -10.36 -0.92 4.19
N MET A 38 -9.70 -0.28 5.16
CA MET A 38 -10.12 -0.35 6.57
C MET A 38 -11.51 0.26 6.80
N SER A 39 -11.91 1.27 6.01
CA SER A 39 -13.20 1.93 6.16
C SER A 39 -14.38 1.01 5.84
N GLU A 40 -14.25 0.11 4.86
CA GLU A 40 -15.33 -0.79 4.47
C GLU A 40 -15.54 -1.91 5.51
N CYS A 41 -14.44 -2.53 5.97
CA CYS A 41 -14.47 -3.48 7.08
C CYS A 41 -14.95 -2.82 8.38
N SER A 42 -14.52 -1.58 8.64
CA SER A 42 -15.00 -0.79 9.79
C SER A 42 -16.48 -0.41 9.68
N SER A 43 -17.00 -0.21 8.47
CA SER A 43 -18.43 0.07 8.26
C SER A 43 -19.27 -1.15 8.62
N ARG A 44 -18.84 -2.35 8.19
CA ARG A 44 -19.50 -3.61 8.54
C ARG A 44 -19.49 -3.89 10.03
N LEU A 45 -18.36 -3.65 10.69
CA LEU A 45 -18.28 -3.80 12.14
C LEU A 45 -19.24 -2.84 12.84
N ARG A 46 -19.35 -1.60 12.35
CA ARG A 46 -20.30 -0.60 12.88
C ARG A 46 -21.77 -0.98 12.67
N GLU A 47 -22.08 -1.65 11.56
CA GLU A 47 -23.43 -2.20 11.33
C GLU A 47 -23.77 -3.27 12.38
N LEU A 48 -22.83 -4.17 12.69
CA LEU A 48 -23.00 -5.17 13.76
C LEU A 48 -23.15 -4.52 15.13
N ASP A 49 -22.36 -3.49 15.46
CA ASP A 49 -22.52 -2.72 16.70
C ASP A 49 -23.91 -2.06 16.80
N THR A 50 -24.49 -1.67 15.66
CA THR A 50 -25.82 -1.07 15.61
C THR A 50 -26.90 -2.12 15.88
N ILE A 51 -26.76 -3.32 15.31
CA ILE A 51 -27.63 -4.46 15.60
C ILE A 51 -27.57 -4.82 17.09
N GLU A 52 -26.38 -4.83 17.68
CA GLU A 52 -26.20 -5.11 19.11
C GLU A 52 -26.92 -4.08 19.99
N LYS A 53 -26.81 -2.79 19.67
CA LYS A 53 -27.52 -1.72 20.39
C LYS A 53 -29.03 -1.87 20.28
N GLU A 54 -29.55 -2.20 19.10
CA GLU A 54 -30.98 -2.47 18.94
C GLU A 54 -31.43 -3.69 19.74
N LEU A 55 -30.62 -4.75 19.79
CA LEU A 55 -30.92 -5.91 20.63
C LEU A 55 -30.96 -5.54 22.12
N GLN A 56 -30.02 -4.72 22.60
CA GLN A 56 -30.03 -4.19 23.97
C GLN A 56 -31.31 -3.38 24.24
N ASN A 57 -31.73 -2.52 23.32
CA ASN A 57 -32.98 -1.74 23.42
C ASN A 57 -34.22 -2.63 23.47
N ALA A 58 -34.25 -3.71 22.69
CA ALA A 58 -35.34 -4.68 22.69
C ALA A 58 -35.43 -5.37 24.06
N LEU A 59 -34.31 -5.88 24.57
CA LEU A 59 -34.24 -6.53 25.89
C LEU A 59 -34.63 -5.57 27.02
N GLN A 60 -34.18 -4.32 26.97
CA GLN A 60 -34.57 -3.31 27.94
C GLN A 60 -36.08 -3.05 27.91
N SER A 61 -36.67 -2.91 26.73
CA SER A 61 -38.12 -2.71 26.58
C SER A 61 -38.92 -3.89 27.13
N ALA A 62 -38.49 -5.13 26.85
CA ALA A 62 -39.10 -6.32 27.42
C ALA A 62 -38.97 -6.36 28.95
N GLY A 63 -37.79 -6.02 29.48
CA GLY A 63 -37.54 -5.94 30.92
C GLY A 63 -38.47 -4.96 31.63
N ILE A 64 -38.67 -3.76 31.06
CA ILE A 64 -39.59 -2.77 31.61
C ILE A 64 -41.04 -3.27 31.56
N ALA A 65 -41.47 -3.91 30.47
CA ALA A 65 -42.82 -4.48 30.37
C ALA A 65 -43.08 -5.55 31.44
N ILE A 66 -42.11 -6.46 31.67
CA ILE A 66 -42.19 -7.49 32.70
C ILE A 66 -42.18 -6.87 34.11
N GLN A 67 -41.34 -5.86 34.34
CA GLN A 67 -41.29 -5.16 35.62
C GLN A 67 -42.58 -4.37 35.91
N GLU A 68 -43.26 -3.86 34.88
CA GLU A 68 -44.58 -3.24 35.07
C GLU A 68 -45.64 -4.27 35.42
N LEU A 69 -45.59 -5.45 34.79
CA LEU A 69 -46.50 -6.57 35.08
C LEU A 69 -46.30 -7.16 36.48
N SER A 70 -45.13 -6.98 37.10
CA SER A 70 -44.87 -7.49 38.46
C SER A 70 -45.38 -6.58 39.59
N LYS A 71 -45.96 -5.41 39.26
CA LYS A 71 -46.57 -4.51 40.25
C LYS A 71 -47.93 -5.02 40.71
N ASP A 72 -48.32 -4.68 41.94
CA ASP A 72 -49.67 -4.99 42.48
C ASP A 72 -50.81 -4.42 41.61
N LYS A 73 -50.54 -3.29 40.95
CA LYS A 73 -51.48 -2.66 40.01
C LYS A 73 -50.77 -2.25 38.72
N PRO A 74 -50.66 -3.15 37.73
CA PRO A 74 -49.96 -2.89 36.48
C PRO A 74 -50.62 -1.80 35.64
N THR A 75 -49.81 -0.94 35.02
CA THR A 75 -50.26 0.04 34.04
C THR A 75 -50.28 -0.58 32.66
N ILE A 76 -51.43 -1.11 32.23
CA ILE A 76 -51.59 -1.81 30.94
C ILE A 76 -51.06 -0.99 29.76
N LYS A 77 -51.30 0.33 29.73
CA LYS A 77 -50.79 1.21 28.66
C LYS A 77 -49.25 1.19 28.56
N GLN A 78 -48.55 1.12 29.69
CA GLN A 78 -47.08 1.04 29.68
C GLN A 78 -46.61 -0.34 29.22
N VAL A 79 -47.26 -1.41 29.67
CA VAL A 79 -46.99 -2.77 29.20
C VAL A 79 -47.14 -2.87 27.68
N GLU A 80 -48.25 -2.37 27.14
CA GLU A 80 -48.51 -2.36 25.70
C GLU A 80 -47.48 -1.52 24.94
N MET A 81 -47.14 -0.33 25.45
CA MET A 81 -46.14 0.54 24.84
C MET A 81 -44.77 -0.15 24.74
N HIS A 82 -44.29 -0.74 25.84
CA HIS A 82 -42.99 -1.42 25.88
C HIS A 82 -42.99 -2.74 25.12
N SER A 83 -44.11 -3.47 25.11
CA SER A 83 -44.26 -4.68 24.28
C SER A 83 -44.22 -4.35 22.79
N ASN A 84 -44.89 -3.27 22.36
CA ASN A 84 -44.82 -2.81 20.98
C ASN A 84 -43.40 -2.32 20.60
N ALA A 85 -42.70 -1.66 21.52
CA ALA A 85 -41.31 -1.24 21.30
C ALA A 85 -40.38 -2.45 21.12
N PHE A 86 -40.53 -3.47 21.96
CA PHE A 86 -39.82 -4.74 21.84
C PHE A 86 -40.04 -5.42 20.49
N ILE A 87 -41.31 -5.56 20.06
CA ILE A 87 -41.66 -6.18 18.77
C ILE A 87 -41.04 -5.40 17.61
N LYS A 88 -41.10 -4.07 17.62
CA LYS A 88 -40.54 -3.22 16.55
C LYS A 88 -39.01 -3.34 16.46
N SER A 89 -38.34 -3.33 17.61
CA SER A 89 -36.89 -3.46 17.65
C SER A 89 -36.46 -4.87 17.20
N LEU A 90 -37.17 -5.93 17.62
CA LEU A 90 -36.92 -7.29 17.15
C LEU A 90 -37.06 -7.45 15.62
N HIS A 91 -38.12 -6.89 15.02
CA HIS A 91 -38.26 -6.91 13.56
C HIS A 91 -37.09 -6.22 12.85
N THR A 92 -36.57 -5.15 13.46
CA THR A 92 -35.41 -4.43 12.92
C THR A 92 -34.15 -5.29 13.02
N VAL A 93 -33.90 -5.90 14.17
CA VAL A 93 -32.78 -6.82 14.41
C VAL A 93 -32.83 -8.00 13.44
N GLU A 94 -33.99 -8.66 13.29
CA GLU A 94 -34.18 -9.78 12.38
C GLU A 94 -33.89 -9.41 10.93
N LYS A 95 -34.41 -8.26 10.48
CA LYS A 95 -34.18 -7.75 9.13
C LYS A 95 -32.70 -7.47 8.87
N GLU A 96 -32.02 -6.79 9.78
CA GLU A 96 -30.61 -6.44 9.60
C GLU A 96 -29.69 -7.67 9.69
N ILE A 97 -29.97 -8.62 10.61
CA ILE A 97 -29.23 -9.90 10.66
C ILE A 97 -29.42 -10.67 9.35
N SER A 98 -30.64 -10.72 8.81
CA SER A 98 -30.91 -11.39 7.53
C SER A 98 -30.06 -10.82 6.39
N LYS A 99 -29.90 -9.49 6.33
CA LYS A 99 -28.99 -8.84 5.36
C LYS A 99 -27.53 -9.23 5.58
N GLN A 100 -27.07 -9.33 6.83
CA GLN A 100 -25.70 -9.76 7.11
C GLN A 100 -25.49 -11.22 6.71
N ILE A 101 -26.47 -12.09 6.94
CA ILE A 101 -26.44 -13.50 6.49
C ILE A 101 -26.39 -13.56 4.96
N GLU A 102 -27.22 -12.78 4.26
CA GLU A 102 -27.22 -12.71 2.80
C GLU A 102 -25.85 -12.23 2.27
N TYR A 103 -25.28 -11.19 2.86
CA TYR A 103 -23.94 -10.71 2.51
C TYR A 103 -22.86 -11.76 2.77
N LEU A 104 -22.87 -12.40 3.95
CA LEU A 104 -21.93 -13.48 4.27
C LEU A 104 -22.07 -14.63 3.29
N THR A 105 -23.30 -14.97 2.89
CA THR A 105 -23.59 -15.99 1.89
C THR A 105 -23.00 -15.61 0.53
N GLN A 106 -23.26 -14.39 0.03
CA GLN A 106 -22.71 -13.88 -1.23
C GLN A 106 -21.17 -13.79 -1.21
N SER A 107 -20.59 -13.37 -0.09
CA SER A 107 -19.14 -13.30 0.10
C SER A 107 -18.49 -14.68 0.25
N SER A 108 -19.26 -15.71 0.66
CA SER A 108 -18.81 -17.10 0.82
C SER A 108 -19.01 -17.96 -0.43
N THR A 109 -19.94 -17.61 -1.33
CA THR A 109 -20.21 -18.35 -2.58
C THR A 109 -19.27 -17.99 -3.74
N GLY A 110 -18.22 -17.20 -3.48
CA GLY A 110 -17.04 -17.19 -4.34
C GLY A 110 -17.14 -16.35 -5.61
N GLN A 111 -18.03 -15.35 -5.68
CA GLN A 111 -17.77 -14.23 -6.61
C GLN A 111 -16.50 -13.54 -6.12
N ALA A 112 -15.47 -13.73 -6.92
CA ALA A 112 -14.11 -13.75 -6.45
C ALA A 112 -13.67 -12.32 -6.17
N HIS A 113 -13.60 -11.92 -4.89
CA HIS A 113 -12.77 -10.81 -4.38
C HIS A 113 -12.97 -9.42 -5.03
N GLU A 114 -13.91 -9.23 -5.94
CA GLU A 114 -14.31 -7.92 -6.44
C GLU A 114 -15.23 -7.26 -5.41
N GLY A 115 -14.64 -6.64 -4.39
CA GLY A 115 -15.37 -5.88 -3.36
C GLY A 115 -15.13 -6.33 -1.91
N SER A 116 -14.16 -7.21 -1.64
CA SER A 116 -13.72 -7.48 -0.26
C SER A 116 -12.40 -6.78 0.05
N CYS A 117 -12.26 -6.27 1.29
CA CYS A 117 -11.04 -5.62 1.77
C CYS A 117 -9.78 -6.47 1.52
N TYR A 118 -9.90 -7.79 1.62
CA TYR A 118 -8.81 -8.73 1.35
C TYR A 118 -8.24 -8.62 -0.07
N ALA A 119 -9.11 -8.41 -1.06
CA ALA A 119 -8.69 -8.29 -2.46
C ALA A 119 -7.80 -7.09 -2.70
N SER A 120 -8.28 -5.91 -2.27
CA SER A 120 -7.53 -4.65 -2.37
C SER A 120 -6.23 -4.74 -1.57
N GLN A 121 -6.26 -5.39 -0.41
CA GLN A 121 -5.07 -5.57 0.43
C GLN A 121 -4.05 -6.53 -0.20
N LYS A 122 -4.50 -7.62 -0.84
CA LYS A 122 -3.63 -8.55 -1.56
C LYS A 122 -3.02 -7.92 -2.82
N VAL A 123 -3.81 -7.20 -3.61
CA VAL A 123 -3.32 -6.47 -4.79
C VAL A 123 -2.26 -5.45 -4.39
N LEU A 124 -2.50 -4.70 -3.30
CA LEU A 124 -1.52 -3.77 -2.75
C LEU A 124 -0.23 -4.49 -2.31
N ASN A 125 -0.35 -5.61 -1.60
CA ASN A 125 0.81 -6.38 -1.15
C ASN A 125 1.61 -6.92 -2.34
N MET A 126 0.94 -7.41 -3.38
CA MET A 126 1.57 -7.86 -4.62
C MET A 126 2.27 -6.72 -5.37
N ALA A 127 1.63 -5.55 -5.47
CA ALA A 127 2.24 -4.37 -6.07
C ALA A 127 3.50 -3.93 -5.30
N TRP A 128 3.48 -4.06 -3.98
CA TRP A 128 4.64 -3.79 -3.12
C TRP A 128 5.79 -4.75 -3.39
N HIS A 129 5.53 -6.06 -3.40
CA HIS A 129 6.56 -7.05 -3.72
C HIS A 129 7.17 -6.81 -5.12
N ARG A 130 6.34 -6.44 -6.09
CA ARG A 130 6.80 -6.08 -7.45
C ARG A 130 7.68 -4.83 -7.44
N LEU A 131 7.30 -3.80 -6.70
CA LEU A 131 8.09 -2.56 -6.57
C LEU A 131 9.45 -2.82 -5.89
N GLU A 132 9.46 -3.57 -4.80
CA GLU A 132 10.69 -3.90 -4.08
C GLU A 132 11.63 -4.74 -4.95
N HIS A 133 11.08 -5.69 -5.71
CA HIS A 133 11.86 -6.45 -6.68
C HIS A 133 12.48 -5.54 -7.75
N ALA A 134 11.73 -4.58 -8.31
CA ALA A 134 12.27 -3.61 -9.25
C ALA A 134 13.38 -2.75 -8.62
N ARG A 135 13.23 -2.36 -7.34
CA ARG A 135 14.23 -1.61 -6.58
C ARG A 135 15.55 -2.38 -6.45
N LEU A 136 15.48 -3.67 -6.09
CA LEU A 136 16.68 -4.53 -6.00
C LEU A 136 17.40 -4.62 -7.34
N ARG A 137 16.65 -4.86 -8.43
CA ARG A 137 17.21 -4.95 -9.79
C ARG A 137 17.88 -3.66 -10.25
N LEU A 138 17.31 -2.50 -9.93
CA LEU A 138 17.90 -1.20 -10.25
C LEU A 138 19.19 -0.95 -9.45
N ASN A 139 19.24 -1.33 -8.18
CA ASN A 139 20.43 -1.19 -7.35
C ASN A 139 21.56 -2.12 -7.85
N ASP A 140 21.24 -3.35 -8.25
CA ASP A 140 22.20 -4.26 -8.86
C ASP A 140 22.78 -3.67 -10.16
N LEU A 141 21.94 -3.08 -11.00
CA LEU A 141 22.37 -2.38 -12.22
C LEU A 141 23.28 -1.19 -11.92
N GLU A 142 22.95 -0.39 -10.90
CA GLU A 142 23.77 0.74 -10.47
C GLU A 142 25.15 0.28 -9.99
N ARG A 143 25.21 -0.82 -9.24
CA ARG A 143 26.48 -1.44 -8.81
C ARG A 143 27.31 -1.92 -10.00
N CYS A 144 26.70 -2.62 -10.96
CA CYS A 144 27.38 -3.06 -12.18
C CYS A 144 27.93 -1.87 -12.98
N ARG A 145 27.15 -0.78 -13.11
CA ARG A 145 27.60 0.45 -13.76
C ARG A 145 28.83 1.04 -13.07
N LEU A 146 28.80 1.15 -11.74
CA LEU A 146 29.93 1.68 -10.96
C LEU A 146 31.20 0.82 -11.12
N GLN A 147 31.05 -0.50 -11.11
CA GLN A 147 32.16 -1.43 -11.37
C GLN A 147 32.75 -1.25 -12.77
N TYR A 148 31.91 -1.13 -13.80
CA TYR A 148 32.35 -0.90 -15.17
C TYR A 148 33.12 0.44 -15.32
N LEU A 149 32.60 1.51 -14.71
CA LEU A 149 33.28 2.82 -14.70
C LEU A 149 34.64 2.76 -13.99
N GLN A 150 34.73 2.06 -12.86
CA GLN A 150 36.01 1.85 -12.16
C GLN A 150 37.01 1.07 -13.03
N GLN A 151 36.56 0.00 -13.68
CA GLN A 151 37.42 -0.84 -14.53
C GLN A 151 37.91 -0.09 -15.78
N THR A 152 37.04 0.73 -16.39
CA THR A 152 37.40 1.61 -17.52
C THR A 152 38.37 2.72 -17.08
N GLY A 153 38.18 3.27 -15.88
CA GLY A 153 39.11 4.25 -15.29
C GLY A 153 40.51 3.68 -15.02
N LEU A 154 40.58 2.43 -14.56
CA LEU A 154 41.85 1.72 -14.32
C LEU A 154 42.58 1.38 -15.64
N MET A 155 41.87 0.96 -16.69
CA MET A 155 42.50 0.68 -18.00
C MET A 155 43.16 1.93 -18.64
N ASN A 156 42.63 3.12 -18.38
CA ASN A 156 43.22 4.37 -18.89
C ASN A 156 44.47 4.81 -18.09
N ALA A 157 44.58 4.45 -16.82
CA ALA A 157 45.74 4.79 -15.98
C ALA A 157 46.99 3.96 -16.34
N THR A 158 46.82 2.70 -16.75
CA THR A 158 47.94 1.82 -17.10
C THR A 158 48.61 2.19 -18.44
N ARG A 159 47.97 3.00 -19.30
CA ARG A 159 48.58 3.48 -20.55
C ARG A 159 49.62 4.60 -20.38
N GLN A 160 49.78 5.21 -19.19
CA GLN A 160 50.74 6.30 -18.96
C GLN A 160 52.09 5.87 -18.36
N GLN A 161 52.34 4.59 -18.09
CA GLN A 161 53.67 4.11 -17.71
C GLN A 161 54.22 3.15 -18.76
N GLN A 162 54.76 3.73 -19.84
CA GLN A 162 55.63 3.01 -20.76
C GLN A 162 57.10 3.34 -20.38
N PRO A 163 57.95 2.37 -20.02
CA PRO A 163 59.36 2.64 -19.74
C PRO A 163 60.09 3.07 -21.02
N LEU A 164 60.90 4.12 -20.94
CA LEU A 164 61.77 4.60 -22.04
C LEU A 164 62.70 3.48 -22.52
N PRO A 165 62.87 3.26 -23.85
CA PRO A 165 63.92 2.39 -24.35
C PRO A 165 65.29 3.07 -24.22
N GLN A 166 66.23 2.39 -23.55
CA GLN A 166 67.62 2.79 -23.41
C GLN A 166 68.36 2.69 -24.76
N GLN A 167 69.10 3.74 -25.12
CA GLN A 167 70.01 3.76 -26.27
C GLN A 167 71.30 2.98 -25.95
N PRO A 168 71.84 2.18 -26.89
CA PRO A 168 73.13 1.53 -26.72
C PRO A 168 74.30 2.53 -26.89
N PRO A 169 75.42 2.34 -26.16
CA PRO A 169 76.60 3.19 -26.30
C PRO A 169 77.36 2.92 -27.60
N ASN A 170 77.71 4.02 -28.26
CA ASN A 170 78.53 4.09 -29.46
C ASN A 170 79.98 3.73 -29.12
N ILE A 171 80.50 2.62 -29.67
CA ILE A 171 81.93 2.28 -29.58
C ILE A 171 82.62 2.86 -30.82
N GLN A 172 83.41 3.90 -30.58
CA GLN A 172 84.33 4.47 -31.55
C GLN A 172 85.78 4.24 -31.07
N GLN A 173 86.54 3.42 -31.79
CA GLN A 173 88.01 3.36 -31.80
C GLN A 173 88.40 2.57 -33.07
N GLN A 174 88.81 3.19 -34.19
CA GLN A 174 90.10 3.83 -34.51
C GLN A 174 91.35 2.95 -34.28
N SER A 175 91.99 2.65 -35.42
CA SER A 175 93.45 2.66 -35.63
C SER A 175 94.29 1.50 -35.08
N SER A 176 94.70 0.58 -35.96
CA SER A 176 96.04 0.56 -36.56
C SER A 176 96.16 -0.54 -37.62
#